data_AF-A0A2G6EYP8-F1
#
_entry.id   AF-A0A2G6EYP8-F1
#
_cell.length_a   1.000
_cell.length_b   1.000
_cell.length_c   1.000
_cell.angle_alpha   90.00
_cell.angle_beta   90.00
_cell.angle_gamma   90.00
#
_symmetry.space_group_name_H-M   'P 1'
#
loop_
_entity.id
_entity.type
_entity.pdbx_description
1 polymer ?
#
loop_
_entity_poly.entity_id
_entity_poly.type
_entity_poly.pdbx_seq_one_letter_code
_entity_poly.pdbx_strand_id
1 'polypeptide(L)'
;MKIEKYSNKMQKFLKQEYGEKEKINNALNIFIQEGKDIAQTMGIEDLTDDNVLLELYAEYRIYSAMGNEKIASFKLSSFNNLIKGILELEKRRSSEKKQAKKKGMLIFNE
;
A
#
# COMPACT_ATOMS: atom_id res chain seq x y z
N MET A 1 4.52 4.68 10.52
CA MET A 1 3.08 4.85 10.83
C MET A 1 2.86 5.03 12.33
N LYS A 2 1.91 5.87 12.74
CA LYS A 2 1.60 6.13 14.16
C LYS A 2 0.33 5.41 14.59
N ILE A 3 0.33 4.72 15.73
CA ILE A 3 -0.84 3.99 16.26
C ILE A 3 -2.07 4.90 16.38
N GLU A 4 -1.84 6.18 16.65
CA GLU A 4 -2.86 7.21 16.83
C GLU A 4 -3.69 7.47 15.55
N LYS A 5 -3.23 7.03 14.36
CA LYS A 5 -3.99 7.10 13.10
C LYS A 5 -5.16 6.10 13.05
N TYR A 6 -5.12 5.02 13.82
CA TYR A 6 -6.14 3.96 13.75
C TYR A 6 -7.33 4.24 14.65
N SER A 7 -8.46 3.57 14.38
CA SER A 7 -9.64 3.66 15.23
C SER A 7 -9.35 3.24 16.68
N ASN A 8 -10.05 3.83 17.65
CA ASN A 8 -9.90 3.49 19.07
C ASN A 8 -10.03 1.99 19.36
N LYS A 9 -10.86 1.28 18.58
CA LYS A 9 -11.01 -0.17 18.67
C LYS A 9 -9.72 -0.91 18.31
N MET A 10 -9.09 -0.54 17.19
CA MET A 10 -7.83 -1.11 16.76
C MET A 10 -6.69 -0.75 17.71
N GLN A 11 -6.65 0.50 18.20
CA GLN A 11 -5.65 0.89 19.19
C GLN A 11 -5.76 0.07 20.48
N LYS A 12 -6.99 -0.19 20.97
CA LYS A 12 -7.23 -1.06 22.13
C LYS A 12 -6.77 -2.49 21.86
N PHE A 13 -7.12 -3.05 20.70
CA PHE A 13 -6.68 -4.39 20.31
C PHE A 13 -5.15 -4.50 20.25
N LEU A 14 -4.48 -3.57 19.56
CA LEU A 14 -3.01 -3.57 19.45
C LEU A 14 -2.33 -3.48 20.82
N LYS A 15 -2.88 -2.68 21.75
CA LYS A 15 -2.39 -2.62 23.12
C LYS A 15 -2.62 -3.91 23.90
N GLN A 16 -3.72 -4.61 23.66
CA GLN A 16 -3.99 -5.90 24.30
C GLN A 16 -3.08 -6.99 23.76
N GLU A 17 -2.86 -7.02 22.45
CA GLU A 17 -2.09 -8.06 21.76
C GLU A 17 -0.58 -7.91 21.98
N TYR A 18 -0.05 -6.69 21.83
CA TYR A 18 1.40 -6.44 21.83
C TYR A 18 1.90 -5.75 23.11
N GLY A 19 1.00 -5.23 23.95
CA GLY A 19 1.34 -4.58 25.22
C GLY A 19 1.99 -3.21 25.05
N GLU A 20 3.31 -3.18 25.13
CA GLU A 20 4.11 -1.95 25.18
C GLU A 20 4.13 -1.20 23.84
N LYS A 21 4.22 0.14 23.90
CA LYS A 21 4.19 1.00 22.70
C LYS A 21 5.26 0.62 21.67
N GLU A 22 6.45 0.23 22.12
CA GLU A 22 7.54 -0.19 21.25
C GLU A 22 7.18 -1.45 20.45
N LYS A 23 6.60 -2.45 21.10
CA LYS A 23 6.16 -3.71 20.45
C LYS A 23 5.05 -3.46 19.45
N ILE A 24 4.11 -2.57 19.76
CA ILE A 24 3.08 -2.14 18.81
C ILE A 24 3.70 -1.48 17.59
N ASN A 25 4.64 -0.56 17.78
CA ASN A 25 5.31 0.11 16.67
C ASN A 25 6.09 -0.89 15.80
N ASN A 26 6.77 -1.87 16.42
CA ASN A 26 7.46 -2.93 15.70
C ASN A 26 6.49 -3.79 14.88
N ALA A 27 5.36 -4.18 15.44
CA ALA A 27 4.32 -4.92 14.72
C ALA A 27 3.77 -4.12 13.53
N LEU A 28 3.46 -2.82 13.74
CA LEU A 28 3.00 -1.94 12.66
C LEU A 28 4.05 -1.78 11.56
N ASN A 29 5.34 -1.65 11.92
CA ASN A 29 6.41 -1.57 10.95
C ASN A 29 6.56 -2.85 10.13
N ILE A 30 6.39 -4.03 10.75
CA ILE A 30 6.36 -5.31 10.04
C ILE A 30 5.21 -5.32 9.02
N PHE A 31 4.01 -4.92 9.41
CA PHE A 31 2.86 -4.91 8.50
C PHE A 31 3.08 -3.96 7.31
N ILE A 32 3.69 -2.81 7.54
CA ILE A 32 4.05 -1.87 6.48
C ILE A 32 5.07 -2.49 5.53
N GLN A 33 6.10 -3.13 6.09
CA GLN A 33 7.16 -3.74 5.29
C GLN A 33 6.62 -4.87 4.42
N GLU A 34 5.75 -5.72 4.95
CA GLU A 34 5.08 -6.77 4.17
C GLU A 34 4.27 -6.19 3.01
N GLY A 35 3.51 -5.13 3.25
CA GLY A 35 2.75 -4.44 2.20
C GLY A 35 3.67 -3.82 1.13
N LYS A 36 4.82 -3.30 1.55
CA LYS A 36 5.85 -2.72 0.68
C LYS A 36 6.49 -3.78 -0.19
N ASP A 37 6.88 -4.91 0.39
CA ASP A 37 7.48 -6.04 -0.33
C ASP A 37 6.54 -6.58 -1.41
N ILE A 38 5.24 -6.69 -1.10
CA ILE A 38 4.22 -7.11 -2.07
C ILE A 38 4.12 -6.10 -3.21
N ALA A 39 4.03 -4.81 -2.91
CA ALA A 39 3.90 -3.79 -3.94
C ALA A 39 5.15 -3.68 -4.83
N GLN A 40 6.35 -3.80 -4.24
CA GLN A 40 7.62 -3.87 -4.98
C GLN A 40 7.70 -5.09 -5.88
N THR A 41 7.27 -6.26 -5.39
CA THR A 41 7.19 -7.49 -6.21
C THR A 41 6.27 -7.30 -7.42
N MET A 42 5.24 -6.46 -7.29
CA MET A 42 4.32 -6.11 -8.37
C MET A 42 4.85 -5.00 -9.30
N GLY A 43 6.05 -4.47 -9.04
CA GLY A 43 6.70 -3.45 -9.85
C GLY A 43 6.42 -2.01 -9.43
N ILE A 44 5.83 -1.79 -8.25
CA ILE A 44 5.63 -0.44 -7.70
C ILE A 44 6.82 -0.09 -6.80
N GLU A 45 7.67 0.82 -7.28
CA GLU A 45 8.86 1.30 -6.56
C GLU A 45 8.56 2.63 -5.82
N ASP A 46 9.47 3.05 -4.93
CA ASP A 46 9.42 4.35 -4.22
C ASP A 46 8.15 4.65 -3.38
N LEU A 47 7.64 3.63 -2.68
CA LEU A 47 6.56 3.83 -1.70
C LEU A 47 7.10 4.47 -0.42
N THR A 48 6.54 5.63 -0.05
CA THR A 48 6.75 6.26 1.26
C THR A 48 5.96 5.52 2.35
N ASP A 49 6.44 5.56 3.60
CA ASP A 49 5.82 4.80 4.71
C ASP A 49 4.42 5.31 5.12
N ASP A 50 4.04 6.52 4.71
CA ASP A 50 2.70 7.10 4.91
C ASP A 50 1.79 6.91 3.68
N ASN A 51 2.10 5.93 2.83
CA ASN A 51 1.30 5.64 1.66
C ASN A 51 -0.01 4.92 2.04
N VAL A 52 -1.14 5.42 1.53
CA VAL A 52 -2.49 4.85 1.71
C VAL A 52 -2.54 3.35 1.36
N LEU A 53 -1.73 2.91 0.40
CA LEU A 53 -1.58 1.51 0.06
C LEU A 53 -1.07 0.68 1.25
N LEU A 54 -0.03 1.15 1.93
CA LEU A 54 0.56 0.46 3.08
C LEU A 54 -0.37 0.54 4.30
N GLU A 55 -1.12 1.63 4.44
CA GLU A 55 -2.20 1.74 5.43
C GLU A 55 -3.26 0.65 5.22
N LEU A 56 -3.73 0.43 3.99
CA LEU A 56 -4.72 -0.60 3.68
C LEU A 56 -4.23 -2.01 4.04
N TYR A 57 -2.96 -2.32 3.76
CA TYR A 57 -2.40 -3.63 4.10
C TYR A 57 -2.24 -3.80 5.61
N ALA A 58 -1.75 -2.78 6.31
CA ALA A 58 -1.65 -2.81 7.76
C ALA A 58 -3.03 -2.98 8.42
N GLU A 59 -4.06 -2.30 7.94
CA GLU A 59 -5.43 -2.50 8.41
C GLU A 59 -5.93 -3.92 8.15
N TYR A 60 -5.66 -4.50 6.98
CA TYR A 60 -5.96 -5.90 6.70
C TYR A 60 -5.33 -6.84 7.73
N ARG A 61 -4.05 -6.67 8.04
CA ARG A 61 -3.33 -7.49 9.04
C ARG A 61 -3.95 -7.38 10.42
N ILE A 62 -4.29 -6.16 10.85
CA ILE A 62 -4.91 -5.91 12.14
C ILE A 62 -6.30 -6.55 12.21
N TYR A 63 -7.16 -6.33 11.21
CA TYR A 63 -8.51 -6.91 11.22
C TYR A 63 -8.51 -8.43 11.11
N SER A 64 -7.53 -9.02 10.41
CA SER A 64 -7.31 -10.46 10.38
C SER A 64 -6.99 -10.99 11.78
N ALA A 65 -6.04 -10.35 12.48
CA ALA A 65 -5.68 -10.73 13.84
C ALA A 65 -6.85 -10.55 14.84
N MET A 66 -7.71 -9.56 14.61
CA MET A 66 -8.94 -9.35 15.40
C MET A 66 -10.05 -10.39 15.11
N GLY A 67 -9.88 -11.30 14.15
CA GLY A 67 -10.92 -12.23 13.70
C GLY A 67 -12.07 -11.57 12.93
N ASN A 68 -11.88 -10.36 12.41
CA ASN A 68 -12.90 -9.65 11.63
C ASN A 68 -12.70 -9.90 10.13
N GLU A 69 -12.99 -11.11 9.69
CA GLU A 69 -12.73 -11.61 8.33
C GLU A 69 -13.37 -10.74 7.25
N LYS A 70 -14.59 -10.25 7.47
CA LYS A 70 -15.30 -9.40 6.50
C LYS A 70 -14.54 -8.11 6.21
N ILE A 71 -14.10 -7.40 7.26
CA ILE A 71 -13.36 -6.15 7.08
C ILE A 71 -11.95 -6.45 6.57
N ALA A 72 -11.28 -7.49 7.08
CA ALA A 72 -9.97 -7.91 6.60
C ALA A 72 -9.97 -8.17 5.09
N SER A 73 -10.92 -8.98 4.61
CA SER A 73 -11.09 -9.28 3.19
C SER A 73 -11.37 -8.03 2.35
N PHE A 74 -12.22 -7.13 2.85
CA PHE A 74 -12.48 -5.85 2.18
C PHE A 74 -11.19 -5.02 2.04
N LYS A 75 -10.39 -4.89 3.11
CA LYS A 75 -9.14 -4.12 3.10
C LYS A 75 -8.11 -4.72 2.15
N LEU A 76 -7.96 -6.04 2.15
CA LEU A 76 -7.08 -6.74 1.21
C LEU A 76 -7.53 -6.55 -0.25
N SER A 77 -8.83 -6.59 -0.51
CA SER A 77 -9.38 -6.32 -1.84
C SER A 77 -9.10 -4.87 -2.28
N SER A 78 -9.31 -3.89 -1.41
CA SER A 78 -8.97 -2.48 -1.68
C SER A 78 -7.48 -2.30 -1.97
N PHE A 79 -6.60 -2.93 -1.19
CA PHE A 79 -5.16 -2.93 -1.42
C PHE A 79 -4.80 -3.46 -2.82
N ASN A 80 -5.30 -4.65 -3.17
CA ASN A 80 -5.04 -5.27 -4.47
C ASN A 80 -5.58 -4.44 -5.65
N ASN A 81 -6.76 -3.84 -5.49
CA ASN A 81 -7.34 -2.98 -6.51
C ASN A 81 -6.53 -1.70 -6.71
N LEU A 82 -6.00 -1.13 -5.62
CA LEU A 82 -5.14 0.05 -5.69
C LEU A 82 -3.81 -0.26 -6.41
N ILE A 83 -3.18 -1.41 -6.12
CA ILE A 83 -1.99 -1.89 -6.87
C ILE A 83 -2.29 -1.95 -8.37
N LYS A 84 -3.39 -2.62 -8.76
CA LYS A 84 -3.78 -2.74 -10.16
C LYS A 84 -3.97 -1.37 -10.81
N GLY A 85 -4.66 -0.45 -10.13
CA GLY A 85 -4.88 0.91 -10.61
C GLY A 85 -3.57 1.68 -10.84
N ILE A 86 -2.62 1.59 -9.91
CA ILE A 86 -1.30 2.22 -10.04
C ILE A 86 -0.57 1.67 -11.27
N LEU A 87 -0.49 0.34 -11.40
CA LEU A 87 0.20 -0.31 -12.52
C LEU A 87 -0.43 0.03 -13.88
N GLU A 88 -1.76 0.14 -13.95
CA GLU A 88 -2.45 0.59 -15.16
C GLU A 88 -2.08 2.03 -15.54
N LEU A 89 -2.02 2.94 -14.56
CA LEU A 89 -1.62 4.33 -14.80
C LEU A 89 -0.18 4.43 -15.29
N GLU A 90 0.74 3.64 -14.72
CA GLU A 90 2.13 3.59 -15.17
C GLU A 90 2.29 3.05 -16.59
N LYS A 91 1.52 2.02 -16.94
CA LYS A 91 1.47 1.49 -18.31
C LYS A 91 0.96 2.54 -19.31
N ARG A 92 -0.09 3.28 -18.95
CA ARG A 92 -0.64 4.37 -19.78
C ARG A 92 0.38 5.49 -19.98
N ARG A 93 0.98 6.00 -18.89
CA ARG A 93 2.04 7.03 -18.94
C ARG A 93 3.23 6.61 -19.81
N SER A 94 3.65 5.35 -19.71
CA SER A 94 4.75 4.82 -20.52
C SER A 94 4.40 4.77 -22.02
N SER A 95 3.14 4.44 -22.34
CA SER A 95 2.64 4.40 -23.71
C SER A 95 2.53 5.80 -24.31
N GLU A 96 2.06 6.79 -23.54
CA GLU A 96 2.00 8.20 -23.94
C GLU A 96 3.40 8.79 -24.18
N LYS A 97 4.37 8.53 -23.29
CA LYS A 97 5.77 8.95 -23.49
C LYS A 97 6.39 8.36 -24.76
N LYS A 98 6.09 7.10 -25.10
CA LYS A 98 6.56 6.46 -26.34
C LYS A 98 5.93 7.09 -27.59
N GLN A 99 4.63 7.40 -27.55
CA GLN A 99 3.98 8.11 -28.66
C GLN A 99 4.51 9.53 -28.86
N ALA A 100 4.74 10.27 -27.77
CA ALA A 100 5.32 11.61 -27.82
C ALA A 100 6.73 11.62 -28.43
N LYS A 101 7.60 10.67 -28.05
CA LYS A 101 8.95 10.51 -28.67
C LYS A 101 8.88 10.19 -30.16
N LYS A 102 7.95 9.34 -30.61
CA LYS A 102 7.76 9.03 -32.03
C LYS A 102 7.29 10.24 -32.84
N LYS A 103 6.40 11.07 -32.29
CA LYS A 103 5.98 12.33 -32.93
C LYS A 103 7.12 13.36 -32.95
N GLY A 104 7.91 13.46 -31.88
CA GLY A 104 9.07 14.35 -31.82
C GLY A 104 10.14 14.02 -32.86
N MET A 105 10.48 12.74 -33.06
CA MET A 105 11.47 12.34 -34.10
C MET A 105 11.02 12.66 -35.53
N LEU A 106 9.72 12.73 -35.80
CA LEU A 106 9.20 13.09 -37.13
C LEU A 106 9.38 14.59 -37.44
N ILE A 107 9.54 15.44 -36.42
CA ILE A 107 9.64 16.91 -36.60
C ILE A 107 11.09 17.35 -36.91
N PHE A 108 12.09 16.51 -36.64
CA PHE A 108 13.52 16.85 -36.85
C PHE A 108 14.13 16.22 -38.12
N ASN A 109 13.33 15.59 -38.96
CA ASN A 109 13.77 14.96 -40.22
C ASN A 109 13.11 15.60 -41.46
N GLU A 110 12.97 16.94 -41.48
CA GLU A 110 12.65 17.72 -42.68
C GLU A 110 13.69 18.82 -42.91
#